data_AF-A0A2R7DQU5-F1
#
_entry.id   AF-A0A2R7DQU5-F1
#
_cell.length_a   1.000
_cell.length_b   1.000
_cell.length_c   1.000
_cell.angle_alpha   90.00
_cell.angle_beta   90.00
_cell.angle_gamma   90.00
#
_symmetry.space_group_name_H-M   'P 1'
#
loop_
_entity.id
_entity.type
_entity.pdbx_description
1 polymer ?
#
loop_
_entity_poly.entity_id
_entity_poly.type
_entity_poly.pdbx_seq_one_letter_code
_entity_poly.pdbx_strand_id
1 'polypeptide(L)'
;MDQIRDDQSQRPKKLRYKIGDLLKAIGLAKATYHDERKRIVHSHDKYEEAKVQILKIAQRFRLRGRWAAGYRRIQMELDQIGLHLSGDTIRKLMRELNIQVTLYNRHRKRLGKNS
;
A
#
# COMPACT_ATOMS: atom_id res chain seq x y z
N MET A 1 -18.07 -7.03 -9.43
CA MET A 1 -18.71 -5.97 -10.22
C MET A 1 -18.40 -4.63 -9.55
N ASP A 2 -18.60 -3.48 -10.20
CA ASP A 2 -18.40 -2.18 -9.51
C ASP A 2 -19.71 -1.75 -8.85
N GLN A 3 -19.61 -1.00 -7.74
CA GLN A 3 -20.75 -0.59 -6.93
C GLN A 3 -21.81 0.12 -7.79
N ILE A 4 -21.39 0.90 -8.79
CA ILE A 4 -22.30 1.58 -9.71
C ILE A 4 -23.13 0.57 -10.51
N ARG A 5 -22.52 -0.45 -11.12
CA ARG A 5 -23.26 -1.48 -11.86
C ARG A 5 -24.13 -2.32 -10.94
N ASP A 6 -23.68 -2.60 -9.73
CA ASP A 6 -24.45 -3.35 -8.74
C ASP A 6 -25.69 -2.53 -8.31
N ASP A 7 -25.53 -1.26 -8.00
CA ASP A 7 -26.62 -0.32 -7.69
C ASP A 7 -27.59 -0.15 -8.86
N GLN A 8 -27.09 -0.09 -10.10
CA GLN A 8 -27.93 -0.06 -11.29
C GLN A 8 -28.63 -1.41 -11.53
N SER A 9 -28.02 -2.54 -11.19
CA SER A 9 -28.61 -3.87 -11.39
C SER A 9 -29.84 -4.10 -10.52
N GLN A 10 -29.89 -3.48 -9.34
CA GLN A 10 -31.05 -3.53 -8.44
C GLN A 10 -32.22 -2.64 -8.88
N ARG A 11 -32.00 -1.71 -9.83
CA ARG A 11 -33.04 -0.83 -10.36
C ARG A 11 -33.81 -1.49 -11.51
N PRO A 12 -35.13 -1.24 -11.63
CA PRO A 12 -35.89 -1.58 -12.84
C PRO A 12 -35.21 -1.00 -14.08
N LYS A 13 -35.19 -1.75 -15.20
CA LYS A 13 -34.43 -1.39 -16.42
C LYS A 13 -34.71 0.03 -16.93
N LYS A 14 -35.95 0.52 -16.76
CA LYS A 14 -36.40 1.87 -17.15
C LYS A 14 -35.79 3.00 -16.30
N LEU A 15 -35.32 2.69 -15.09
CA LEU A 15 -34.76 3.63 -14.11
C LEU A 15 -33.22 3.53 -14.02
N ARG A 16 -32.59 2.74 -14.89
CA ARG A 16 -31.13 2.59 -14.94
C ARG A 16 -30.53 3.73 -15.74
N TYR A 17 -29.51 4.37 -15.19
CA TYR A 17 -28.67 5.32 -15.90
C TYR A 17 -27.61 4.59 -16.71
N LYS A 18 -27.35 5.04 -17.94
CA LYS A 18 -26.21 4.53 -18.69
C LYS A 18 -24.94 5.09 -18.08
N ILE A 19 -23.91 4.25 -17.93
CA ILE A 19 -22.59 4.67 -17.45
C ILE A 19 -22.08 5.88 -18.25
N GLY A 20 -22.28 5.90 -19.58
CA GLY A 20 -21.87 7.04 -20.41
C GLY A 20 -22.51 8.38 -19.99
N ASP A 21 -23.78 8.36 -19.59
CA ASP A 21 -24.50 9.57 -19.16
C ASP A 21 -23.99 10.06 -17.80
N LEU A 22 -23.75 9.12 -16.88
CA LEU A 22 -23.15 9.41 -15.57
C LEU A 22 -21.75 10.02 -15.72
N LEU A 23 -20.91 9.43 -16.57
CA LEU A 23 -19.56 9.92 -16.84
C LEU A 23 -19.57 11.32 -17.48
N LYS A 24 -20.50 11.55 -18.40
CA LYS A 24 -20.70 12.87 -19.03
C LYS A 24 -21.11 13.93 -18.01
N ALA A 25 -22.03 13.60 -17.09
CA ALA A 25 -22.51 14.51 -16.05
C ALA A 25 -21.40 14.98 -15.10
N ILE A 26 -20.42 14.13 -14.82
CA ILE A 26 -19.27 14.46 -13.96
C ILE A 26 -18.02 14.93 -14.74
N GLY A 27 -18.11 15.05 -16.07
CA GLY A 27 -17.00 15.47 -16.92
C GLY A 27 -15.84 14.45 -17.02
N LEU A 28 -16.09 13.16 -16.75
CA LEU A 28 -15.07 12.11 -16.85
C LEU A 28 -15.10 11.44 -18.24
N ALA A 29 -13.96 11.37 -18.91
CA ALA A 29 -13.87 10.68 -20.19
C ALA A 29 -14.06 9.17 -20.03
N LYS A 30 -14.81 8.56 -20.97
CA LYS A 30 -15.12 7.12 -20.94
C LYS A 30 -13.87 6.24 -21.00
N ALA A 31 -12.87 6.64 -21.79
CA ALA A 31 -11.59 5.94 -21.85
C ALA A 31 -10.87 5.96 -20.50
N THR A 32 -10.79 7.12 -19.84
CA THR A 32 -10.20 7.28 -18.50
C THR A 32 -10.89 6.37 -17.48
N TYR A 33 -12.22 6.32 -17.46
CA TYR A 33 -12.95 5.40 -16.57
C TYR A 33 -12.56 3.94 -16.78
N HIS A 34 -12.48 3.48 -18.04
CA HIS A 34 -12.11 2.10 -18.33
C HIS A 34 -10.65 1.80 -18.03
N ASP A 35 -9.74 2.73 -18.27
CA ASP A 35 -8.31 2.59 -17.96
C ASP A 35 -8.05 2.58 -16.46
N GLU A 36 -8.64 3.49 -15.68
CA GLU A 36 -8.55 3.45 -14.22
C GLU A 36 -9.13 2.16 -13.66
N ARG A 37 -10.25 1.69 -14.22
CA ARG A 37 -10.83 0.42 -13.82
C ARG A 37 -9.90 -0.76 -14.12
N LYS A 38 -9.25 -0.78 -15.29
CA LYS A 38 -8.23 -1.78 -15.60
C LYS A 38 -7.05 -1.67 -14.62
N ARG A 39 -6.59 -0.47 -14.30
CA ARG A 39 -5.52 -0.25 -13.32
C ARG A 39 -5.88 -0.79 -11.93
N ILE A 40 -7.11 -0.57 -11.47
CA ILE A 40 -7.58 -1.06 -10.16
C ILE A 40 -7.70 -2.59 -10.16
N VAL A 41 -8.32 -3.17 -11.20
CA VAL A 41 -8.51 -4.62 -11.31
C VAL A 41 -7.19 -5.37 -11.51
N HIS A 42 -6.27 -4.78 -12.29
CA HIS A 42 -4.95 -5.34 -12.57
C HIS A 42 -3.85 -4.66 -11.76
N SER A 43 -4.19 -4.07 -10.60
CA SER A 43 -3.19 -3.56 -9.66
C SER A 43 -2.46 -4.75 -9.05
N HIS A 44 -1.54 -5.34 -9.81
CA HIS A 44 -0.62 -6.33 -9.31
C HIS A 44 0.38 -5.59 -8.43
N ASP A 45 0.28 -5.80 -7.12
CA ASP A 45 1.32 -5.35 -6.21
C ASP A 45 2.57 -6.17 -6.48
N LYS A 46 3.45 -5.66 -7.35
CA LYS A 46 4.70 -6.33 -7.72
C LYS A 46 5.63 -6.62 -6.53
N TYR A 47 5.33 -6.04 -5.35
CA TYR A 47 6.06 -6.28 -4.12
C TYR A 47 5.28 -7.15 -3.13
N GLU A 48 4.19 -7.81 -3.52
CA GLU A 48 3.36 -8.64 -2.65
C GLU A 48 4.21 -9.71 -1.94
N GLU A 49 5.01 -10.45 -2.70
CA GLU A 49 5.94 -11.45 -2.13
C GLU A 49 6.98 -10.80 -1.22
N ALA A 50 7.58 -9.69 -1.65
CA ALA A 50 8.55 -8.95 -0.84
C ALA A 50 7.94 -8.46 0.48
N LYS A 51 6.68 -8.00 0.47
CA LYS A 51 5.95 -7.55 1.66
C LYS A 51 5.74 -8.70 2.64
N VAL A 52 5.36 -9.88 2.14
CA VAL A 52 5.23 -11.09 2.96
C VAL A 52 6.56 -11.44 3.62
N GLN A 53 7.67 -11.42 2.87
CA GLN A 53 9.00 -11.72 3.43
C GLN A 53 9.45 -10.65 4.45
N ILE A 54 9.30 -9.36 4.13
CA ILE A 54 9.61 -8.27 5.06
C ILE A 54 8.86 -8.44 6.38
N LEU A 55 7.56 -8.77 6.34
CA LEU A 55 6.75 -8.97 7.53
C LEU A 55 7.24 -10.16 8.35
N LYS A 56 7.49 -11.31 7.70
CA LYS A 56 8.02 -12.53 8.36
C LYS A 56 9.37 -12.24 9.04
N ILE A 57 10.28 -11.56 8.34
CA ILE A 57 11.58 -11.17 8.89
C ILE A 57 11.38 -10.22 10.09
N ALA A 58 10.58 -9.17 9.94
CA ALA A 58 10.36 -8.18 10.99
C ALA A 58 9.74 -8.81 12.27
N GLN A 59 8.87 -9.81 12.12
CA GLN A 59 8.27 -10.54 13.24
C GLN A 59 9.30 -11.29 14.08
N ARG A 60 10.33 -11.88 13.46
CA ARG A 60 11.43 -12.56 14.19
C ARG A 60 12.19 -11.62 15.13
N PHE A 61 12.22 -10.33 14.81
CA PHE A 61 12.87 -9.29 15.62
C PHE A 61 11.91 -8.53 16.54
N ARG A 62 10.68 -9.03 16.73
CA ARG A 62 9.70 -8.35 17.58
C ARG A 62 10.04 -8.55 19.06
N LEU A 63 10.21 -7.45 19.78
CA LEU A 63 10.52 -7.46 21.22
C LEU A 63 9.40 -6.77 21.99
N ARG A 64 8.79 -7.46 22.97
CA ARG A 64 7.71 -6.92 23.80
C ARG A 64 6.60 -6.24 22.97
N GLY A 65 6.21 -6.89 21.87
CA GLY A 65 5.19 -6.37 20.95
C GLY A 65 5.65 -5.27 19.99
N ARG A 66 6.90 -4.79 20.06
CA ARG A 66 7.43 -3.68 19.25
C ARG A 66 8.39 -4.16 18.17
N TRP A 67 8.41 -3.46 17.03
CA TRP A 67 9.40 -3.67 15.98
C TRP A 67 10.78 -3.18 16.43
N ALA A 68 11.77 -4.07 16.43
CA ALA A 68 13.14 -3.72 16.77
C ALA A 68 14.09 -3.69 15.55
N ALA A 69 13.74 -4.35 14.44
CA ALA A 69 14.56 -4.38 13.24
C ALA A 69 14.32 -3.15 12.34
N GLY A 70 15.37 -2.36 12.15
CA GLY A 70 15.41 -1.31 11.12
C GLY A 70 15.66 -1.88 9.74
N TYR A 71 15.48 -1.03 8.72
CA TYR A 71 15.55 -1.45 7.31
C TYR A 71 16.88 -2.15 6.96
N ARG A 72 18.02 -1.76 7.57
CA ARG A 72 19.31 -2.43 7.33
C ARG A 72 19.29 -3.90 7.73
N ARG A 73 18.67 -4.22 8.86
CA ARG A 73 18.58 -5.60 9.37
C ARG A 73 17.60 -6.42 8.55
N ILE A 74 16.50 -5.80 8.08
CA ILE A 74 15.59 -6.41 7.12
C ILE A 74 16.30 -6.69 5.79
N GLN A 75 17.06 -5.73 5.27
CA GLN A 75 17.80 -5.85 4.01
C GLN A 75 18.78 -7.03 4.02
N MET A 76 19.58 -7.17 5.09
CA MET A 76 20.51 -8.31 5.21
C MET A 76 19.80 -9.67 5.13
N GLU A 77 18.65 -9.82 5.78
CA GLU A 77 17.88 -11.07 5.77
C GLU A 77 17.21 -11.33 4.42
N LEU A 78 16.79 -10.27 3.72
CA LEU A 78 16.29 -10.37 2.34
C LEU A 78 17.41 -10.78 1.37
N ASP A 79 18.60 -10.21 1.51
CA ASP A 79 19.76 -10.56 0.69
C ASP A 79 20.18 -12.03 0.89
N GLN A 80 20.07 -12.55 2.12
CA GLN A 80 20.33 -13.97 2.43
C GLN A 80 19.37 -14.94 1.73
N ILE A 81 18.13 -14.52 1.45
CA ILE A 81 17.14 -15.32 0.72
C ILE A 81 17.10 -14.97 -0.78
N GLY A 82 18.07 -14.21 -1.28
CA GLY A 82 18.21 -13.83 -2.69
C GLY A 82 17.25 -12.73 -3.16
N LEU A 83 16.56 -12.04 -2.25
CA LEU A 83 15.61 -10.96 -2.59
C LEU A 83 16.27 -9.58 -2.47
N HIS A 84 16.97 -9.17 -3.52
CA HIS A 84 17.68 -7.89 -3.53
C HIS A 84 16.76 -6.71 -3.82
N LEU A 85 16.61 -5.82 -2.83
CA LEU A 85 15.84 -4.58 -2.96
C LEU A 85 16.67 -3.37 -2.51
N SER A 86 16.44 -2.22 -3.16
CA SER A 86 17.04 -0.97 -2.70
C SER A 86 16.56 -0.62 -1.28
N GLY A 87 17.42 0.03 -0.50
CA GLY A 87 17.07 0.48 0.85
C GLY A 87 15.86 1.42 0.87
N ASP A 88 15.68 2.24 -0.17
CA ASP A 88 14.52 3.13 -0.32
C ASP A 88 13.23 2.34 -0.56
N THR A 89 13.29 1.31 -1.41
CA THR A 89 12.17 0.39 -1.63
C THR A 89 11.79 -0.32 -0.33
N ILE A 90 12.76 -0.87 0.40
CA ILE A 90 12.51 -1.54 1.69
C ILE A 90 11.85 -0.58 2.69
N ARG A 91 12.35 0.66 2.82
CA ARG A 91 11.74 1.66 3.71
C ARG A 91 10.34 2.07 3.28
N LYS A 92 10.05 2.12 1.98
CA LYS A 92 8.70 2.35 1.45
C LYS A 92 7.78 1.20 1.85
N LEU A 93 8.17 -0.05 1.58
CA LEU A 93 7.36 -1.24 1.89
C LEU A 93 7.14 -1.42 3.40
N MET A 94 8.16 -1.15 4.23
CA MET A 94 8.01 -1.15 5.69
C MET A 94 6.97 -0.12 6.17
N ARG A 95 6.91 1.07 5.56
CA ARG A 95 5.88 2.09 5.88
C ARG A 95 4.49 1.61 5.50
N GLU A 96 4.34 1.03 4.31
CA GLU A 96 3.06 0.45 3.85
C GLU A 96 2.57 -0.68 4.78
N LEU A 97 3.49 -1.45 5.35
CA LEU A 97 3.20 -2.52 6.32
C LEU A 97 3.09 -2.05 7.77
N ASN A 98 3.17 -0.74 8.06
CA ASN A 98 3.19 -0.18 9.42
C ASN A 98 4.32 -0.74 10.32
N ILE A 99 5.45 -1.12 9.72
CA ILE A 99 6.65 -1.58 10.44
C ILE A 99 7.54 -0.36 10.70
N GLN A 100 7.37 0.23 11.89
CA GLN A 100 8.19 1.36 12.35
C GLN A 100 8.98 0.98 13.60
N VAL A 101 10.31 1.12 13.53
CA VAL A 101 11.18 0.89 14.68
C VAL A 101 10.96 1.99 15.71
N THR A 102 10.46 1.60 16.88
CA THR A 102 10.21 2.54 17.99
C THR A 102 11.37 2.61 18.98
N LEU A 103 12.35 1.70 18.88
CA LEU A 103 13.45 1.55 19.84
C LEU A 103 14.63 2.53 19.64
N TYR A 104 14.68 3.31 18.56
CA TYR A 104 15.81 4.23 18.28
C TYR A 104 15.43 5.70 18.07
N ASN A 105 14.20 6.12 18.40
CA ASN A 105 13.79 7.54 18.26
C ASN A 105 13.94 8.36 19.55
N ARG A 106 14.49 7.80 20.63
CA ARG A 106 14.56 8.48 21.94
C ARG A 106 15.74 9.47 22.07
N HIS A 107 16.70 9.47 21.14
CA HIS A 107 17.90 10.32 21.24
C HIS A 107 17.81 11.67 20.51
N ARG A 108 16.76 11.92 19.70
CA ARG A 108 16.63 13.17 18.91
C ARG A 108 15.67 14.22 19.47
N LYS A 109 14.98 13.97 20.59
CA LYS A 109 14.01 14.92 21.18
C LYS A 109 14.56 15.81 22.31
N ARG A 110 15.88 15.89 22.52
CA ARG A 110 16.48 16.70 23.60
C ARG A 110 17.41 17.84 23.17
N LEU A 111 17.52 18.14 21.87
CA LEU A 111 18.31 19.27 21.38
C LEU A 111 17.44 20.11 20.43
N GLY A 112 16.79 21.14 20.96
CA GLY A 112 15.98 22.05 20.16
C GLY A 112 14.83 22.70 20.91
N LYS A 113 15.11 23.34 22.05
CA LYS A 113 14.29 24.43 22.61
C LYS A 113 15.20 25.37 23.40
N ASN A 114 15.94 26.21 22.68
CA ASN A 114 16.42 27.49 23.18
C ASN A 114 16.00 28.55 22.15
N SER A 115 14.90 29.23 22.43
CA SER A 115 14.52 30.56 21.92
C SER A 115 13.65 31.20 22.98
#